data_AF-A0A9R0Y1T0-F1
#
_entry.id   AF-A0A9R0Y1T0-F1
#
_cell.length_a   1.000
_cell.length_b   1.000
_cell.length_c   1.000
_cell.angle_alpha   90.00
_cell.angle_beta   90.00
_cell.angle_gamma   90.00
#
_symmetry.space_group_name_H-M   'P 1'
#
loop_
_entity.id
_entity.type
_entity.pdbx_description
1 polymer ?
#
loop_
_entity_poly.entity_id
_entity_poly.type
_entity_poly.pdbx_seq_one_letter_code
_entity_poly.pdbx_strand_id
1 'polypeptide(L)'
;MLRNQKDQMEESIEIILEKLVQMTKDVVAKISNEANQCLNVVLAKYDPFRCLAVIVPLLVTDDEKTLVMCINCLTKLVGRLSQEELVAQLPSFLPALFDAFNNQSPDIRKVFCLFC
;
A
#
# COMPACT_ATOMS: atom_id res chain seq x y z
N MET A 1 10.94 -28.17 7.81
CA MET A 1 11.86 -27.09 7.40
C MET A 1 11.15 -25.92 6.70
N LEU A 2 10.11 -26.12 5.87
CA LEU A 2 9.40 -25.01 5.18
C LEU A 2 8.56 -24.08 6.10
N ARG A 3 7.99 -24.59 7.21
CA ARG A 3 7.22 -23.75 8.16
C ARG A 3 8.08 -22.66 8.80
N ASN A 4 9.28 -23.02 9.26
CA ASN A 4 10.20 -22.10 9.93
C ASN A 4 10.66 -20.93 9.04
N GLN A 5 10.72 -21.12 7.72
CA GLN A 5 11.04 -20.04 6.78
C GLN A 5 9.87 -19.09 6.57
N LYS A 6 8.63 -19.60 6.60
CA LYS A 6 7.42 -18.77 6.56
C LYS A 6 7.34 -17.86 7.78
N ASP A 7 7.61 -18.40 8.97
CA ASP A 7 7.54 -17.65 10.22
C ASP A 7 8.61 -16.54 10.28
N GLN A 8 9.85 -16.83 9.87
CA GLN A 8 10.92 -15.81 9.77
C GLN A 8 10.65 -14.73 8.71
N MET A 9 10.01 -15.10 7.60
CA MET A 9 9.60 -14.16 6.55
C MET A 9 8.47 -13.26 7.02
N GLU A 10 7.52 -13.79 7.80
CA GLU A 10 6.47 -13.01 8.45
C GLU A 10 7.09 -12.00 9.42
N GLU A 11 8.07 -12.37 10.25
CA GLU A 11 8.74 -11.42 11.16
C GLU A 11 9.39 -10.23 10.42
N SER A 12 9.84 -10.43 9.18
CA SER A 12 10.52 -9.39 8.38
C SER A 12 9.63 -8.73 7.33
N ILE A 13 8.32 -8.98 7.32
CA ILE A 13 7.45 -8.54 6.21
C ILE A 13 7.43 -7.03 6.03
N GLU A 14 7.49 -6.27 7.12
CA GLU A 14 7.52 -4.81 7.10
C GLU A 14 8.78 -4.30 6.37
N ILE A 15 9.94 -4.85 6.71
CA ILE A 15 11.22 -4.52 6.08
C ILE A 15 11.22 -4.87 4.58
N ILE A 16 10.64 -6.02 4.23
CA ILE A 16 10.53 -6.46 2.84
C ILE A 16 9.60 -5.55 2.05
N LEU A 17 8.48 -5.16 2.65
CA LEU A 17 7.49 -4.28 2.05
C LEU A 17 8.08 -2.90 1.79
N GLU A 18 8.79 -2.32 2.76
CA GLU A 18 9.52 -1.05 2.60
C GLU A 18 10.56 -1.11 1.48
N LYS A 19 11.37 -2.18 1.43
CA LYS A 19 12.36 -2.36 0.36
C LYS A 19 11.72 -2.50 -1.01
N LEU A 20 10.63 -3.25 -1.13
CA LEU A 20 9.90 -3.38 -2.39
C LEU A 20 9.34 -2.03 -2.84
N VAL A 21 8.76 -1.26 -1.93
CA VAL A 21 8.29 0.12 -2.20
C VAL A 21 9.42 1.03 -2.68
N GLN A 22 10.64 0.88 -2.18
CA GLN A 22 11.79 1.65 -2.69
C GLN A 22 12.17 1.19 -4.11
N MET A 23 12.19 -0.12 -4.36
CA MET A 23 12.52 -0.70 -5.66
C MET A 23 11.49 -0.38 -6.75
N THR A 24 10.22 -0.13 -6.42
CA THR A 24 9.22 0.31 -7.41
C THR A 24 9.54 1.69 -8.00
N LYS A 25 10.44 2.46 -7.38
CA LYS A 25 10.90 3.77 -7.84
C LYS A 25 12.17 3.71 -8.70
N ASP A 26 12.66 2.52 -9.01
CA ASP A 26 13.89 2.35 -9.81
C ASP A 26 13.74 2.96 -11.21
N VAL A 27 14.83 3.57 -11.71
CA VAL A 27 14.89 4.21 -13.04
C VAL A 27 14.80 3.18 -14.17
N VAL A 28 15.19 1.93 -13.90
CA VAL A 28 15.08 0.81 -14.83
C VAL A 28 13.66 0.25 -14.77
N ALA A 29 12.87 0.50 -15.82
CA ALA A 29 11.47 0.09 -15.93
C ALA A 29 11.23 -1.41 -15.66
N LYS A 30 12.21 -2.26 -16.01
CA LYS A 30 12.16 -3.69 -15.75
C LYS A 30 12.10 -3.96 -14.23
N ILE A 31 13.11 -3.46 -13.50
CA ILE A 31 13.23 -3.60 -12.04
C ILE A 31 11.98 -3.07 -11.33
N SER A 32 11.52 -1.87 -11.69
CA SER A 32 10.33 -1.30 -11.05
C SER A 32 9.07 -2.11 -11.34
N ASN A 33 8.91 -2.68 -12.54
CA ASN A 33 7.77 -3.53 -12.88
C ASN A 33 7.79 -4.85 -12.09
N GLU A 34 8.95 -5.52 -11.97
CA GLU A 34 9.05 -6.74 -11.18
C GLU A 34 8.91 -6.50 -9.67
N ALA A 35 9.41 -5.37 -9.16
CA ALA A 35 9.16 -4.94 -7.79
C ALA A 35 7.66 -4.72 -7.54
N ASN A 36 6.94 -4.09 -8.47
CA ASN A 36 5.49 -3.89 -8.39
C ASN A 36 4.73 -5.23 -8.42
N GLN A 37 5.15 -6.19 -9.25
CA GLN A 37 4.55 -7.53 -9.28
C GLN A 37 4.78 -8.26 -7.94
N CYS A 38 6.00 -8.20 -7.41
CA CYS A 38 6.34 -8.81 -6.12
C CYS A 38 5.53 -8.17 -4.98
N LEU A 39 5.43 -6.83 -4.97
CA LEU A 39 4.63 -6.06 -4.03
C LEU A 39 3.16 -6.53 -4.04
N ASN A 40 2.58 -6.73 -5.23
CA ASN A 40 1.21 -7.24 -5.36
C ASN A 40 1.04 -8.64 -4.78
N VAL A 41 2.01 -9.53 -4.97
CA VAL A 41 1.99 -10.88 -4.39
C VAL A 41 2.07 -10.82 -2.87
N VAL A 42 2.94 -9.95 -2.33
CA VAL A 42 3.06 -9.73 -0.88
C VAL A 42 1.75 -9.23 -0.30
N LEU A 43 1.18 -8.16 -0.87
CA LEU A 43 -0.08 -7.57 -0.43
C LEU A 43 -1.28 -8.53 -0.52
N ALA A 44 -1.21 -9.56 -1.36
CA ALA A 44 -2.26 -10.57 -1.46
C ALA A 44 -2.11 -11.71 -0.43
N LYS A 45 -0.89 -12.02 0.00
CA LYS A 45 -0.58 -13.21 0.80
C LYS A 45 -0.41 -12.95 2.30
N TYR A 46 0.09 -11.78 2.68
CA TYR A 46 0.42 -11.48 4.07
C TYR A 46 -0.72 -10.77 4.80
N ASP A 47 -0.60 -10.68 6.13
CA ASP A 47 -1.59 -10.03 6.98
C ASP A 47 -1.85 -8.57 6.53
N PRO A 48 -3.11 -8.18 6.25
CA PRO A 48 -3.42 -6.86 5.73
C PRO A 48 -3.11 -5.74 6.73
N PHE A 49 -3.23 -5.97 8.04
CA PHE A 49 -2.94 -4.96 9.06
C PHE A 49 -1.44 -4.66 9.16
N ARG A 50 -0.60 -5.69 9.05
CA ARG A 50 0.85 -5.50 8.97
C ARG A 50 1.29 -4.76 7.71
N CYS A 51 0.64 -5.05 6.57
CA CYS A 51 0.88 -4.26 5.37
C CYS A 51 0.40 -2.81 5.53
N LEU A 52 -0.77 -2.58 6.12
CA LEU A 52 -1.28 -1.22 6.40
C LEU A 52 -0.34 -0.42 7.29
N ALA A 53 0.27 -1.04 8.30
CA ALA A 53 1.22 -0.39 9.20
C ALA A 53 2.42 0.25 8.47
N VAL A 54 2.78 -0.29 7.29
CA VAL A 54 3.83 0.27 6.42
C VAL A 54 3.25 1.25 5.39
N ILE A 55 2.13 0.91 4.75
CA ILE A 55 1.57 1.71 3.64
C ILE A 55 1.00 3.04 4.14
N VAL A 56 0.35 3.06 5.29
CA VAL A 56 -0.33 4.26 5.81
C VAL A 56 0.63 5.41 6.10
N PRO A 57 1.76 5.21 6.81
CA PRO A 57 2.75 6.28 7.00
C PRO A 57 3.30 6.87 5.70
N LEU A 58 3.37 6.07 4.63
CA LEU A 58 3.88 6.50 3.32
C LEU A 58 2.89 7.36 2.52
N LEU A 59 1.63 7.47 2.96
CA LEU A 59 0.64 8.38 2.36
C LEU A 59 0.94 9.85 2.68
N VAL A 60 1.75 10.13 3.70
CA VAL A 60 2.16 11.49 4.06
C VAL A 60 3.45 11.82 3.32
N THR A 61 3.35 11.99 2.00
CA THR A 61 4.49 12.34 1.13
C THR A 61 4.05 13.25 0.00
N ASP A 62 4.94 14.14 -0.45
CA ASP A 62 4.72 15.00 -1.62
C ASP A 62 5.13 14.32 -2.94
N ASP A 63 5.71 13.11 -2.89
CA ASP A 63 6.10 12.37 -4.08
C ASP A 63 4.88 11.68 -4.73
N GLU A 64 4.42 12.23 -5.86
CA GLU A 64 3.23 11.77 -6.59
C GLU A 64 3.28 10.27 -6.93
N LYS A 65 4.45 9.77 -7.37
CA LYS A 65 4.60 8.35 -7.74
C LYS A 65 4.41 7.44 -6.53
N THR A 66 4.92 7.85 -5.38
CA THR A 66 4.75 7.16 -4.10
C THR A 66 3.30 7.21 -3.66
N LEU A 67 2.65 8.38 -3.73
CA LEU A 67 1.22 8.51 -3.41
C LEU A 67 0.35 7.58 -4.25
N VAL A 68 0.51 7.60 -5.57
CA VAL A 68 -0.25 6.73 -6.49
C VAL A 68 -0.03 5.25 -6.15
N MET A 69 1.22 4.86 -5.87
CA MET A 69 1.54 3.50 -5.47
C MET A 69 0.91 3.13 -4.12
N CYS A 70 0.98 3.99 -3.11
CA CYS A 70 0.38 3.78 -1.80
C CYS A 70 -1.14 3.68 -1.88
N ILE A 71 -1.81 4.54 -2.65
CA ILE A 71 -3.26 4.48 -2.89
C ILE A 71 -3.64 3.16 -3.59
N ASN A 72 -2.87 2.72 -4.59
CA ASN A 72 -3.08 1.44 -5.25
C ASN A 72 -2.91 0.25 -4.31
N CYS A 73 -1.91 0.29 -3.42
CA CYS A 73 -1.71 -0.73 -2.40
C CYS A 73 -2.86 -0.73 -1.38
N LEU A 74 -3.26 0.45 -0.92
CA LEU A 74 -4.35 0.63 0.03
C LEU A 74 -5.66 0.07 -0.53
N THR A 75 -5.98 0.34 -1.80
CA THR A 75 -7.17 -0.18 -2.50
C THR A 75 -7.22 -1.72 -2.47
N LYS A 76 -6.07 -2.37 -2.61
CA LYS A 76 -5.97 -3.85 -2.54
C LYS A 76 -6.11 -4.36 -1.11
N LEU A 77 -5.58 -3.64 -0.14
CA LEU A 77 -5.64 -4.02 1.28
C LEU A 77 -7.05 -3.85 1.85
N VAL A 78 -7.73 -2.73 1.57
CA VAL A 78 -9.10 -2.49 2.06
C VAL A 78 -10.08 -3.51 1.50
N GLY A 79 -9.87 -3.99 0.26
CA GLY A 79 -10.67 -5.06 -0.35
C GLY A 79 -10.53 -6.42 0.34
N ARG A 80 -9.57 -6.58 1.27
CA ARG A 80 -9.36 -7.81 2.04
C ARG A 80 -9.89 -7.71 3.48
N LEU A 81 -10.33 -6.54 3.92
CA LEU A 81 -10.88 -6.33 5.25
C LEU A 81 -12.39 -6.60 5.27
N SER A 82 -12.90 -7.08 6.39
CA SER A 82 -14.34 -7.04 6.66
C SER A 82 -14.81 -5.60 6.85
N GLN A 83 -16.13 -5.38 6.80
CA GLN A 83 -16.71 -4.05 6.99
C GLN A 83 -16.35 -3.45 8.36
N GLU A 84 -16.40 -4.25 9.42
CA GLU A 84 -16.09 -3.79 10.78
C GLU A 84 -14.61 -3.39 10.90
N GLU A 85 -13.71 -4.24 10.41
CA GLU A 85 -12.27 -3.96 10.38
C GLU A 85 -11.94 -2.71 9.55
N LEU A 86 -12.58 -2.55 8.39
CA LEU A 86 -12.39 -1.38 7.55
C LEU A 86 -12.82 -0.11 8.28
N VAL A 87 -14.02 -0.09 8.87
CA VAL A 87 -14.54 1.07 9.62
C VAL A 87 -13.62 1.42 10.79
N ALA A 88 -13.07 0.43 11.49
CA ALA A 88 -12.10 0.65 12.56
C ALA A 88 -10.77 1.25 12.05
N GLN A 89 -10.36 0.90 10.83
CA GLN A 89 -9.11 1.40 10.24
C GLN A 89 -9.26 2.73 9.50
N LEU A 90 -10.46 3.11 9.06
CA LEU A 90 -10.71 4.36 8.33
C LEU A 90 -10.02 5.60 8.94
N PRO A 91 -10.08 5.84 10.28
CA PRO A 91 -9.42 7.01 10.88
C PRO A 91 -7.90 7.04 10.72
N SER A 92 -7.24 5.89 10.50
CA SER A 92 -5.78 5.81 10.42
C SER A 92 -5.23 6.34 9.10
N PHE A 93 -6.00 6.24 8.00
CA PHE A 93 -5.54 6.62 6.67
C PHE A 93 -6.42 7.65 5.95
N LEU A 94 -7.67 7.88 6.38
CA LEU A 94 -8.55 8.88 5.76
C LEU A 94 -7.94 10.29 5.74
N PRO A 95 -7.33 10.81 6.83
CA PRO A 95 -6.74 12.15 6.80
C PRO A 95 -5.65 12.28 5.72
N ALA A 96 -4.71 11.34 5.69
CA ALA A 96 -3.63 11.34 4.72
C ALA A 96 -4.14 11.13 3.28
N LEU A 97 -5.19 10.32 3.10
CA LEU A 97 -5.87 10.23 1.81
C LEU A 97 -6.45 11.60 1.41
N PHE A 98 -7.24 12.24 2.27
CA PHE A 98 -7.84 13.55 1.96
C PHE A 98 -6.77 14.60 1.61
N ASP A 99 -5.64 14.60 2.31
CA ASP A 99 -4.52 15.47 2.00
C ASP A 99 -3.91 15.15 0.63
N ALA A 100 -3.72 13.87 0.30
CA ALA A 100 -3.29 13.43 -1.03
C ALA A 100 -4.31 13.77 -2.13
N PHE A 101 -5.62 13.73 -1.83
CA PHE A 101 -6.70 14.15 -2.75
C PHE A 101 -6.71 15.67 -2.98
N ASN A 102 -6.37 16.46 -1.96
CA ASN A 102 -6.23 17.91 -2.06
C ASN A 102 -4.96 18.33 -2.84
N ASN A 103 -4.02 17.41 -3.07
CA ASN A 103 -2.83 17.61 -3.86
C ASN A 103 -3.17 17.58 -5.37
N GLN A 104 -3.57 18.74 -5.91
CA GLN A 104 -3.79 19.23 -7.29
C GLN A 104 -3.84 18.33 -8.56
N SER A 105 -3.84 17.00 -8.52
CA SER A 105 -3.98 16.17 -9.73
C SER A 105 -5.46 15.98 -10.14
N PRO A 106 -5.85 16.30 -11.39
CA PRO A 106 -7.23 16.13 -11.88
C PRO A 106 -7.74 14.68 -11.87
N ASP A 107 -6.86 13.69 -11.94
CA ASP A 107 -7.25 12.27 -12.02
C ASP A 107 -7.70 11.69 -10.68
N ILE A 108 -7.21 12.27 -9.58
CA ILE A 108 -7.55 11.86 -8.22
C ILE A 108 -9.00 12.25 -7.87
N ARG A 109 -9.50 13.39 -8.38
CA ARG A 109 -10.88 13.85 -8.16
C ARG A 109 -11.98 13.00 -8.81
N LYS A 110 -11.65 12.15 -9.81
CA LYS A 110 -12.67 11.35 -10.52
C LYS A 110 -13.06 10.05 -9.81
N VAL A 111 -12.15 9.46 -9.03
CA VAL A 111 -12.37 8.14 -8.40
C VAL A 111 -13.33 8.23 -7.21
N PHE A 112 -13.40 9.38 -6.52
CA PHE A 112 -14.23 9.53 -5.32
C PHE A 112 -15.73 9.61 -5.60
N CYS A 113 -16.17 9.91 -6.83
CA CYS A 113 -17.60 9.90 -7.18
C CYS A 113 -18.22 8.50 -7.17
N LEU A 114 -17.44 7.43 -7.02
CA LEU A 114 -17.93 6.05 -6.86
C LEU A 114 -18.09 5.63 -5.40
N PHE A 115 -17.67 6.47 -4.44
CA PHE A 115 -17.76 6.21 -3.00
C PHE A 115 -18.83 7.04 -2.27
N CYS A 116 -19.62 7.83 -3.00
CA CYS A 116 -20.86 8.47 -2.51
C CYS A 116 -22.08 7.81 -3.16
#